data_AF-A0A1X6MZD6-F1
#
_entry.id   AF-A0A1X6MZD6-F1
#
_cell.length_a   1.000
_cell.length_b   1.000
_cell.length_c   1.000
_cell.angle_alpha   90.00
_cell.angle_beta   90.00
_cell.angle_gamma   90.00
#
_symmetry.space_group_name_H-M   'P 1'
#
loop_
_entity.id
_entity.type
_entity.pdbx_description
1 polymer ?
#
loop_
_entity_poly.entity_id
_entity_poly.type
_entity_poly.pdbx_seq_one_letter_code
_entity_poly.pdbx_strand_id
1 'polypeptide(L)'
;MVDALDLLPGSGRHHHDWEALPDEPGSGDSAVKPTAQKNDAKEKKGHYVLRSWWQRAPFAGGQLFLGIALAALILGSRSRIVRRLYILPPASPSPSTSQTAGRAPILSAAPSDNGRIVLQGVDHWRTQGKVFPKTECTLERGKDESELMLWINNVRGHHWFGMQDATINGKKLPVWQSREEIFKAWYGEEKGKKMSVEERWKSGPVLKSS
;
A
#
# COMPACT_ATOMS: atom_id res chain seq x y z
N MET A 1 62.98 -23.87 20.49
CA MET A 1 62.92 -23.73 19.03
C MET A 1 61.61 -23.02 18.74
N VAL A 2 61.70 -21.82 18.17
CA VAL A 2 60.61 -20.95 17.66
C VAL A 2 59.64 -21.76 16.77
N ASP A 3 58.35 -21.49 16.58
CA ASP A 3 57.68 -20.20 16.37
C ASP A 3 56.12 -20.31 16.31
N ALA A 4 55.49 -19.13 16.38
CA ALA A 4 54.25 -18.70 15.71
C ALA A 4 52.87 -19.33 16.02
N LEU A 5 52.05 -18.60 16.79
CA LEU A 5 50.73 -18.09 16.33
C LEU A 5 50.14 -17.17 17.41
N ASP A 6 50.58 -15.91 17.39
CA ASP A 6 49.65 -14.80 17.53
C ASP A 6 48.55 -14.98 16.48
N LEU A 7 47.29 -15.01 16.91
CA LEU A 7 46.18 -14.27 16.33
C LEU A 7 44.83 -14.81 16.82
N LEU A 8 44.22 -13.97 17.67
CA LEU A 8 42.78 -13.81 17.93
C LEU A 8 42.10 -14.81 18.87
N PRO A 9 41.65 -14.30 20.03
CA PRO A 9 40.28 -14.58 20.45
C PRO A 9 39.54 -13.33 20.96
N GLY A 10 38.23 -13.29 20.71
CA GLY A 10 37.27 -12.52 21.51
C GLY A 10 36.89 -11.17 20.91
N SER A 11 35.87 -11.02 20.07
CA SER A 11 34.44 -11.22 20.39
C SER A 11 34.06 -10.61 21.74
N GLY A 12 33.54 -9.38 21.72
CA GLY A 12 33.07 -8.72 22.94
C GLY A 12 32.49 -7.32 22.73
N ARG A 13 31.30 -7.23 22.11
CA ARG A 13 30.25 -6.23 22.43
C ARG A 13 30.71 -4.83 22.94
N HIS A 14 31.36 -4.02 22.11
CA HIS A 14 31.72 -2.62 22.43
C HIS A 14 30.56 -1.59 22.41
N HIS A 15 29.31 -2.01 22.65
CA HIS A 15 28.15 -1.09 22.59
C HIS A 15 27.56 -0.72 23.96
N HIS A 16 28.09 -1.29 25.04
CA HIS A 16 27.58 -1.08 26.40
C HIS A 16 28.63 -0.67 27.43
N ASP A 17 29.90 -0.58 27.05
CA ASP A 17 30.98 -0.27 27.99
C ASP A 17 31.17 1.25 28.10
N TRP A 18 31.06 1.74 29.33
CA TRP A 18 31.18 3.14 29.69
C TRP A 18 32.66 3.51 29.80
N GLU A 19 33.14 4.41 28.93
CA GLU A 19 34.48 4.99 29.08
C GLU A 19 34.46 6.15 30.08
N ALA A 20 35.24 6.01 31.16
CA ALA A 20 35.58 7.11 32.05
C ALA A 20 36.75 7.89 31.44
N LEU A 21 36.55 9.17 31.15
CA LEU A 21 37.62 10.07 30.72
C LEU A 21 38.46 10.52 31.94
N PRO A 22 39.78 10.72 31.79
CA PRO A 22 40.64 11.20 32.88
C PRO A 22 40.33 12.66 33.23
N ASP A 23 40.37 12.98 34.52
CA ASP A 23 40.11 14.32 35.07
C ASP A 23 41.17 15.34 34.59
N GLU A 24 40.71 16.51 34.11
CA GLU A 24 41.56 17.67 33.77
C GLU A 24 42.34 18.19 35.00
N PRO A 25 43.61 18.62 34.85
CA PRO A 25 44.44 19.07 35.97
C PRO A 25 43.94 20.41 36.54
N GLY A 26 43.63 20.39 37.83
CA GLY A 26 42.97 21.49 38.56
C GLY A 26 43.71 22.82 38.53
N SER A 27 42.94 23.90 38.44
CA SER A 27 43.38 25.26 38.75
C SER A 27 43.70 25.35 40.24
N GLY A 28 44.95 25.69 40.56
CA GLY A 28 45.39 25.95 41.92
C GLY A 28 44.69 27.16 42.54
N ASP A 29 44.37 27.06 43.83
CA ASP A 29 44.95 27.98 44.81
C ASP A 29 44.66 27.57 46.26
N SER A 30 45.66 27.86 47.10
CA SER A 30 45.63 28.04 48.56
C SER A 30 45.80 26.83 49.50
N ALA A 31 46.81 27.01 50.35
CA ALA A 31 47.40 26.07 51.29
C ALA A 31 46.67 25.99 52.64
N VAL A 32 46.55 24.78 53.23
CA VAL A 32 46.67 24.48 54.68
C VAL A 32 47.07 22.99 54.85
N LYS A 33 48.01 22.72 55.77
CA LYS A 33 48.65 21.41 56.09
C LYS A 33 47.75 20.44 56.91
N PRO A 34 48.13 19.14 57.04
CA PRO A 34 47.21 18.01 57.10
C PRO A 34 46.80 17.62 58.52
N THR A 35 45.57 17.16 58.71
CA THR A 35 45.22 16.23 59.80
C THR A 35 43.96 15.43 59.45
N ALA A 36 44.01 14.15 59.82
CA ALA A 36 42.91 13.21 59.96
C ALA A 36 42.13 12.81 58.70
N GLN A 37 42.47 11.61 58.22
CA GLN A 37 41.55 10.74 57.47
C GLN A 37 40.17 10.74 58.15
N LYS A 38 39.18 11.26 57.43
CA LYS A 38 37.78 10.90 57.63
C LYS A 38 37.35 10.18 56.35
N ASN A 39 37.16 8.88 56.49
CA ASN A 39 36.59 8.01 55.47
C ASN A 39 35.16 8.45 55.19
N ASP A 40 34.98 9.43 54.32
CA ASP A 40 33.71 9.66 53.64
C ASP A 40 33.94 9.27 52.19
N ALA A 41 33.67 8.00 51.90
CA ALA A 41 33.50 7.50 50.54
C ALA A 41 32.29 8.23 49.92
N LYS A 42 32.51 9.47 49.47
CA LYS A 42 31.65 10.10 48.48
C LYS A 42 31.90 9.39 47.17
N GLU A 43 31.18 8.29 47.00
CA GLU A 43 30.85 7.70 45.71
C GLU A 43 30.44 8.87 44.80
N LYS A 44 31.36 9.34 43.95
CA LYS A 44 31.10 10.39 42.97
C LYS A 44 30.10 9.78 41.99
N LYS A 45 28.80 9.96 42.26
CA LYS A 45 27.72 9.61 41.33
C LYS A 45 28.12 10.14 39.96
N GLY A 46 28.43 9.22 39.04
CA GLY A 46 28.87 9.55 37.69
C GLY A 46 27.89 10.56 37.10
N HIS A 47 28.40 11.72 36.71
CA HIS A 47 27.57 12.78 36.17
C HIS A 47 27.08 12.33 34.80
N TYR A 48 25.84 11.86 34.72
CA TYR A 48 25.25 11.38 33.47
C TYR A 48 25.00 12.55 32.53
N VAL A 49 25.85 12.72 31.51
CA VAL A 49 25.62 13.68 30.44
C VAL A 49 24.95 12.96 29.27
N LEU A 50 23.84 13.50 28.78
CA LEU A 50 23.20 12.97 27.58
C LEU A 50 24.16 13.13 26.40
N ARG A 51 24.40 12.03 25.65
CA ARG A 51 25.03 12.11 24.31
C ARG A 51 24.33 13.20 23.49
N SER A 52 25.12 13.99 22.77
CA SER A 52 24.64 15.18 22.08
C SER A 52 23.49 14.84 21.12
N TRP A 53 22.51 15.74 21.00
CA TRP A 53 21.29 15.49 20.24
C TRP A 53 21.57 15.19 18.75
N TRP A 54 22.63 15.76 18.19
CA TRP A 54 23.12 15.48 16.84
C TRP A 54 23.61 14.04 16.64
N GLN A 55 24.10 13.38 17.69
CA GLN A 55 24.49 11.96 17.60
C GLN A 55 23.26 11.04 17.61
N ARG A 56 22.12 11.51 18.14
CA ARG A 56 20.87 10.74 18.23
C ARG A 56 19.94 10.99 17.04
N ALA A 57 19.99 12.18 16.46
CA ALA A 57 19.12 12.60 15.36
C ALA A 57 19.19 11.69 14.13
N PRO A 58 20.35 11.18 13.67
CA PRO A 58 20.41 10.27 12.53
C PRO A 58 19.74 8.92 12.79
N PHE A 59 19.88 8.38 14.01
CA PHE A 59 19.22 7.12 14.37
C PHE A 59 17.70 7.29 14.43
N ALA A 60 17.23 8.34 15.09
CA ALA A 60 15.79 8.65 15.16
C ALA A 60 15.21 8.97 13.76
N GLY A 61 15.91 9.78 12.98
CA GLY A 61 15.54 10.12 11.61
C GLY A 61 15.55 8.91 10.68
N GLY A 62 16.56 8.04 10.81
CA GLY A 62 16.66 6.79 10.05
C GLY A 62 15.52 5.83 10.34
N GLN A 63 15.13 5.66 11.61
CA GLN A 63 13.98 4.83 12.00
C GLN A 63 12.67 5.40 11.44
N LEU A 64 12.47 6.71 11.52
CA LEU A 64 11.29 7.38 10.96
C LEU A 64 11.25 7.24 9.43
N PHE A 65 12.37 7.45 8.75
CA PHE A 65 12.48 7.28 7.30
C PHE A 65 12.19 5.84 6.87
N LEU A 66 12.74 4.86 7.58
CA LEU A 66 12.49 3.45 7.30
C LEU A 66 11.00 3.11 7.43
N GLY A 67 10.35 3.62 8.47
CA GLY A 67 8.91 3.45 8.66
C GLY A 67 8.09 4.08 7.52
N ILE A 68 8.43 5.30 7.10
CA ILE A 68 7.76 5.98 5.99
C ILE A 68 7.99 5.24 4.67
N ALA A 69 9.21 4.80 4.39
CA ALA A 69 9.54 4.06 3.17
C ALA A 69 8.75 2.74 3.10
N LEU A 70 8.67 2.00 4.22
CA LEU A 70 7.89 0.77 4.30
C LEU A 70 6.39 1.04 4.13
N ALA A 71 5.87 2.10 4.74
CA ALA A 71 4.47 2.51 4.58
C ALA A 71 4.16 2.87 3.12
N ALA A 72 5.03 3.61 2.45
CA ALA A 72 4.87 3.97 1.04
C ALA A 72 4.91 2.73 0.13
N LEU A 73 5.77 1.76 0.43
CA LEU A 73 5.85 0.50 -0.31
C LEU A 73 4.53 -0.30 -0.17
N ILE A 74 4.02 -0.45 1.04
CA ILE A 74 2.76 -1.16 1.31
C ILE A 74 1.57 -0.44 0.65
N LEU A 75 1.53 0.89 0.73
CA LEU A 75 0.45 1.66 0.13
C LEU A 75 0.51 1.60 -1.40
N GLY A 76 1.72 1.65 -1.96
CA GLY A 76 1.97 1.45 -3.39
C GLY A 76 1.52 0.06 -3.86
N SER A 77 1.84 -1.00 -3.13
CA SER A 77 1.41 -2.36 -3.47
C SER A 77 -0.11 -2.54 -3.37
N ARG A 78 -0.76 -1.86 -2.41
CA ARG A 78 -2.22 -1.90 -2.23
C ARG A 78 -3.01 -0.91 -3.09
N SER A 79 -2.35 0.01 -3.78
CA SER A 79 -3.02 1.01 -4.64
C SER A 79 -3.89 0.39 -5.75
N ARG A 80 -3.57 -0.84 -6.17
CA ARG A 80 -4.31 -1.58 -7.20
C ARG A 80 -5.54 -2.33 -6.68
N ILE A 81 -5.74 -2.35 -5.36
CA ILE A 81 -6.91 -3.01 -4.74
C ILE A 81 -8.08 -2.04 -4.78
N VAL A 82 -9.13 -2.44 -5.48
CA VAL A 82 -10.38 -1.70 -5.59
C VAL A 82 -11.27 -2.06 -4.41
N ARG A 83 -11.75 -1.03 -3.70
CA ARG A 83 -12.69 -1.17 -2.58
C ARG A 83 -14.13 -1.03 -3.02
N ARG A 84 -14.40 -0.12 -3.97
CA ARG A 84 -15.74 0.10 -4.52
C ARG A 84 -15.66 0.35 -6.01
N LEU A 85 -16.58 -0.25 -6.74
CA LEU A 85 -16.77 -0.07 -8.17
C LEU A 85 -18.22 0.34 -8.39
N TYR A 86 -18.43 1.48 -9.04
CA TYR A 86 -19.76 1.92 -9.48
C TYR A 86 -19.82 1.87 -11.00
N ILE A 87 -20.83 1.19 -11.53
CA ILE A 87 -21.13 1.17 -12.96
C ILE A 87 -22.29 2.13 -13.18
N LEU A 88 -22.03 3.24 -13.86
CA LEU A 88 -23.02 4.26 -14.15
C LEU A 88 -23.58 4.05 -15.56
N PRO A 89 -24.90 4.16 -15.74
CA PRO A 89 -25.49 4.14 -17.07
C PRO A 89 -24.95 5.30 -17.91
N PRO A 90 -24.96 5.19 -19.25
CA PRO A 90 -24.62 6.30 -20.11
C PRO A 90 -25.49 7.50 -19.73
N ALA A 91 -24.88 8.68 -19.60
CA ALA A 91 -25.62 9.89 -19.32
C ALA A 91 -26.69 10.05 -20.42
N SER A 92 -27.97 9.93 -20.04
CA SER A 92 -29.06 10.25 -20.95
C SER A 92 -28.80 11.66 -21.47
N PRO A 93 -28.91 11.93 -22.78
CA PRO A 93 -28.77 13.28 -23.29
C PRO A 93 -29.77 14.14 -22.53
N SER A 94 -29.25 15.01 -21.66
CA SER A 94 -30.06 16.02 -21.00
C SER A 94 -30.69 16.83 -22.12
N PRO A 95 -32.02 17.02 -22.16
CA PRO A 95 -32.60 17.99 -23.07
C PRO A 95 -32.02 19.33 -22.65
N SER A 96 -31.01 19.81 -23.38
CA SER A 96 -30.56 21.18 -23.26
C SER A 96 -31.78 22.03 -23.55
N THR A 97 -32.17 22.84 -22.58
CA THR A 97 -33.15 23.90 -22.72
C THR A 97 -32.69 24.83 -23.84
N SER A 98 -33.07 24.49 -25.06
CA SER A 98 -33.02 25.35 -26.22
C SER A 98 -34.42 25.26 -26.80
N GLN A 99 -35.25 26.19 -26.35
CA GLN A 99 -36.58 26.42 -26.86
C GLN A 99 -36.49 26.66 -28.37
N THR A 100 -36.89 25.68 -29.18
CA THR A 100 -37.63 25.93 -30.42
C THR A 100 -38.54 24.73 -30.65
N ALA A 101 -39.84 24.98 -30.57
CA ALA A 101 -40.89 24.01 -30.81
C ALA A 101 -40.82 23.42 -32.23
N GLY A 102 -41.15 22.12 -32.35
CA GLY A 102 -41.68 21.58 -33.60
C GLY A 102 -40.84 20.55 -34.34
N ARG A 103 -40.37 19.48 -33.69
CA ARG A 103 -40.28 18.14 -34.31
C ARG A 103 -40.01 17.09 -33.24
N ALA A 104 -40.86 16.07 -33.14
CA ALA A 104 -40.56 14.90 -32.33
C ALA A 104 -39.25 14.26 -32.84
N PRO A 105 -38.22 14.06 -32.00
CA PRO A 105 -37.05 13.33 -32.44
C PRO A 105 -37.40 11.83 -32.45
N ILE A 106 -37.95 11.37 -33.57
CA ILE A 106 -37.92 9.95 -33.93
C ILE A 106 -36.52 9.70 -34.47
N LEU A 107 -35.58 9.40 -33.59
CA LEU A 107 -34.33 8.75 -33.92
C LEU A 107 -33.98 7.93 -32.68
N SER A 108 -34.21 6.62 -32.78
CA SER A 108 -33.64 5.65 -31.85
C SER A 108 -32.14 5.89 -31.82
N ALA A 109 -31.67 6.62 -30.81
CA ALA A 109 -30.26 6.67 -30.50
C ALA A 109 -29.85 5.21 -30.23
N ALA A 110 -29.08 4.64 -31.15
CA ALA A 110 -28.41 3.37 -30.89
C ALA A 110 -27.77 3.46 -29.50
N PRO A 111 -27.85 2.41 -28.66
CA PRO A 111 -27.36 2.46 -27.30
C PRO A 111 -25.86 2.75 -27.33
N SER A 112 -25.50 4.03 -27.20
CA SER A 112 -24.12 4.42 -27.10
C SER A 112 -23.64 3.90 -25.76
N ASP A 113 -22.68 2.98 -25.76
CA ASP A 113 -22.04 2.40 -24.57
C ASP A 113 -21.14 3.45 -23.86
N ASN A 114 -21.64 4.69 -23.74
CA ASN A 114 -21.02 5.81 -23.06
C ASN A 114 -21.18 5.70 -21.54
N GLY A 115 -21.24 4.46 -21.02
CA GLY A 115 -21.24 4.19 -19.60
C GLY A 115 -19.98 4.72 -18.96
N ARG A 116 -20.07 5.10 -17.68
CA ARG A 116 -18.91 5.53 -16.90
C ARG A 116 -18.75 4.59 -15.73
N ILE A 117 -17.50 4.33 -15.37
CA ILE A 117 -17.19 3.60 -14.15
C ILE A 117 -16.55 4.56 -13.16
N VAL A 118 -16.86 4.38 -11.88
CA VAL A 118 -16.17 5.07 -10.79
C VAL A 118 -15.42 4.04 -9.98
N LEU A 119 -14.10 4.20 -9.94
CA LEU A 119 -13.18 3.33 -9.22
C LEU A 119 -12.75 4.00 -7.92
N GLN A 120 -12.93 3.30 -6.80
CA GLN A 120 -12.43 3.74 -5.52
C GLN A 120 -11.44 2.71 -4.97
N GLY A 121 -10.16 3.09 -4.94
CA GLY A 121 -9.06 2.30 -4.38
C GLY A 121 -8.80 2.55 -2.90
N VAL A 122 -7.71 1.97 -2.39
CA VAL A 122 -7.23 2.16 -1.01
C VAL A 122 -6.69 3.57 -0.77
N ASP A 123 -6.12 4.16 -1.81
CA ASP A 123 -5.54 5.51 -1.88
C ASP A 123 -6.60 6.63 -1.90
N HIS A 124 -7.86 6.30 -2.21
CA HIS A 124 -8.94 7.27 -2.29
C HIS A 124 -9.61 7.48 -0.94
N TRP A 125 -9.72 8.73 -0.51
CA TRP A 125 -10.34 9.08 0.78
C TRP A 125 -11.85 9.34 0.65
N ARG A 126 -12.65 8.74 1.54
CA ARG A 126 -14.11 8.94 1.68
C ARG A 126 -14.91 8.78 0.38
N THR A 127 -15.27 9.88 -0.27
CA THR A 127 -16.15 9.96 -1.45
C THR A 127 -15.37 10.21 -2.74
N GLN A 128 -14.04 10.16 -2.67
CA GLN A 128 -13.19 10.31 -3.85
C GLN A 128 -13.15 8.99 -4.65
N GLY A 129 -13.02 9.13 -5.96
CA GLY A 129 -12.85 8.04 -6.90
C GLY A 129 -12.40 8.57 -8.25
N LYS A 130 -11.82 7.71 -9.07
CA LYS A 130 -11.46 8.03 -10.46
C LYS A 130 -12.57 7.57 -11.39
N VAL A 131 -12.92 8.43 -12.34
CA VAL A 131 -13.94 8.13 -13.35
C VAL A 131 -13.25 7.72 -14.63
N PHE A 132 -13.65 6.58 -15.18
CA PHE A 132 -13.18 6.12 -16.48
C PHE A 132 -14.37 5.85 -17.40
N PRO A 133 -14.24 6.10 -18.71
CA PRO A 133 -15.24 5.65 -19.66
C PRO A 133 -15.21 4.12 -19.72
N LYS A 134 -16.40 3.50 -19.71
CA LYS A 134 -16.55 2.04 -19.73
C LYS A 134 -15.91 1.42 -20.98
N THR A 135 -15.91 2.13 -22.10
CA THR A 135 -15.29 1.71 -23.37
C THR A 135 -13.77 1.52 -23.29
N GLU A 136 -13.10 2.18 -22.34
CA GLU A 136 -11.65 2.03 -22.10
C GLU A 136 -11.35 0.96 -21.05
N CYS A 137 -12.38 0.27 -20.56
CA CYS A 137 -12.28 -0.66 -19.46
C CYS A 137 -12.70 -2.07 -19.88
N THR A 138 -11.86 -3.06 -19.56
CA THR A 138 -12.15 -4.47 -19.81
C THR A 138 -12.20 -5.22 -18.49
N LEU A 139 -13.32 -5.90 -18.23
CA LEU A 139 -13.51 -6.70 -17.03
C LEU A 139 -13.19 -8.17 -17.33
N GLU A 140 -12.21 -8.70 -16.62
CA GLU A 140 -11.76 -10.08 -16.75
C GLU A 140 -11.90 -10.83 -15.43
N ARG A 141 -11.85 -12.17 -15.51
CA ARG A 141 -11.73 -13.01 -14.32
C ARG A 141 -10.32 -12.90 -13.75
N GLY A 142 -10.25 -12.91 -12.42
CA GLY A 142 -9.00 -13.03 -11.68
C GLY A 142 -8.42 -14.43 -11.73
N LYS A 143 -7.43 -14.66 -10.88
CA LYS A 143 -6.78 -15.96 -10.73
C LYS A 143 -7.75 -16.99 -10.14
N ASP A 144 -8.51 -16.55 -9.14
CA ASP A 144 -9.48 -17.37 -8.41
C ASP A 144 -10.92 -16.93 -8.73
N GLU A 145 -11.88 -17.80 -8.44
CA GLU A 145 -13.30 -17.53 -8.70
C GLU A 145 -13.86 -16.35 -7.90
N SER A 146 -13.21 -16.03 -6.78
CA SER A 146 -13.54 -14.92 -5.90
C SER A 146 -12.90 -13.60 -6.32
N GLU A 147 -12.23 -13.54 -7.46
CA GLU A 147 -11.46 -12.39 -7.90
C GLU A 147 -11.86 -11.91 -9.28
N LEU A 148 -11.87 -10.59 -9.47
CA LEU A 148 -12.05 -9.95 -10.76
C LEU A 148 -10.92 -8.97 -11.03
N MET A 149 -10.55 -8.86 -12.30
CA MET A 149 -9.51 -7.98 -12.79
C MET A 149 -10.12 -6.95 -13.73
N LEU A 150 -9.78 -5.69 -13.51
CA LEU A 150 -10.18 -4.58 -14.36
C LEU A 150 -8.95 -4.01 -15.06
N TRP A 151 -8.94 -4.16 -16.37
CA TRP A 151 -7.98 -3.52 -17.26
C TRP A 151 -8.52 -2.16 -17.67
N ILE A 152 -7.70 -1.14 -17.53
CA ILE A 152 -8.02 0.22 -17.97
C ILE A 152 -6.96 0.62 -18.97
N ASN A 153 -7.40 1.00 -20.17
CA ASN A 153 -6.51 1.44 -21.22
C ASN A 153 -5.70 2.64 -20.73
N ASN A 154 -4.42 2.68 -21.11
CA ASN A 154 -3.49 3.75 -20.73
C ASN A 154 -3.23 3.89 -19.21
N VAL A 155 -3.61 2.89 -18.40
CA VAL A 155 -3.22 2.80 -16.98
C VAL A 155 -2.31 1.59 -16.77
N ARG A 156 -1.21 1.80 -16.03
CA ARG A 156 -0.23 0.74 -15.80
C ARG A 156 -0.77 -0.33 -14.84
N GLY A 157 -0.88 -1.55 -15.35
CA GLY A 157 -1.29 -2.73 -14.59
C GLY A 157 -2.82 -2.91 -14.57
N HIS A 158 -3.25 -3.99 -13.93
CA HIS A 158 -4.66 -4.29 -13.71
C HIS A 158 -5.06 -3.91 -12.29
N HIS A 159 -6.30 -3.50 -12.14
CA HIS A 159 -6.93 -3.29 -10.84
C HIS A 159 -7.60 -4.59 -10.42
N TRP A 160 -7.48 -4.94 -9.15
CA TRP A 160 -8.02 -6.17 -8.60
C TRP A 160 -9.07 -5.87 -7.53
N PHE A 161 -10.16 -6.61 -7.54
CA PHE A 161 -11.09 -6.65 -6.41
C PHE A 161 -11.52 -8.07 -6.11
N GLY A 162 -11.52 -8.38 -4.82
CA GLY A 162 -12.11 -9.59 -4.29
C GLY A 162 -13.64 -9.44 -4.14
N MET A 163 -14.35 -10.50 -4.48
CA MET A 163 -15.78 -10.66 -4.24
C MET A 163 -16.08 -11.32 -2.89
N GLN A 164 -15.05 -11.83 -2.21
CA GLN A 164 -15.18 -12.41 -0.88
C GLN A 164 -15.65 -11.32 0.10
N ASP A 165 -16.77 -11.57 0.77
CA ASP A 165 -17.43 -10.62 1.68
C ASP A 165 -17.85 -9.28 1.06
N ALA A 166 -17.85 -9.17 -0.27
CA ALA A 166 -18.31 -7.98 -0.97
C ALA A 166 -19.83 -7.86 -0.91
N THR A 167 -20.31 -6.61 -0.98
CA THR A 167 -21.74 -6.32 -1.13
C THR A 167 -21.98 -5.72 -2.51
N ILE A 168 -22.98 -6.27 -3.21
CA ILE A 168 -23.42 -5.79 -4.52
C ILE A 168 -24.79 -5.15 -4.32
N ASN A 169 -24.91 -3.87 -4.67
CA ASN A 169 -26.14 -3.10 -4.48
C ASN A 169 -26.70 -3.21 -3.05
N GLY A 170 -25.80 -3.26 -2.05
CA GLY A 170 -26.13 -3.38 -0.63
C GLY A 170 -26.47 -4.79 -0.13
N LYS A 171 -26.49 -5.81 -1.00
CA LYS A 171 -26.77 -7.21 -0.63
C LYS A 171 -25.49 -8.02 -0.60
N LYS A 172 -25.33 -8.85 0.44
CA LYS A 172 -24.26 -9.85 0.52
C LYS A 172 -24.72 -11.09 -0.25
N LEU A 173 -24.06 -11.37 -1.37
CA LEU A 173 -24.36 -12.49 -2.25
C LEU A 173 -23.22 -13.51 -2.21
N PRO A 174 -23.51 -14.82 -2.43
CA PRO A 174 -22.45 -15.81 -2.59
C PRO A 174 -21.59 -15.47 -3.82
N VAL A 175 -20.31 -15.81 -3.76
CA VAL A 175 -19.29 -15.41 -4.76
C VAL A 175 -19.74 -15.67 -6.20
N TRP A 176 -20.33 -16.84 -6.47
CA TRP A 176 -20.85 -17.19 -7.80
C TRP A 176 -21.92 -16.22 -8.30
N GLN A 177 -22.95 -15.95 -7.48
CA GLN A 177 -24.04 -15.03 -7.84
C GLN A 177 -23.52 -13.60 -7.96
N SER A 178 -22.62 -13.20 -7.06
CA SER A 178 -21.94 -11.91 -7.11
C SER A 178 -21.24 -11.69 -8.44
N ARG A 179 -20.51 -12.70 -8.91
CA ARG A 179 -19.81 -12.68 -10.19
C ARG A 179 -20.79 -12.50 -11.35
N GLU A 180 -21.84 -13.32 -11.37
CA GLU A 180 -22.84 -13.26 -12.44
C GLU A 180 -23.52 -11.90 -12.51
N GLU A 181 -23.90 -11.30 -11.38
CA GLU A 181 -24.50 -9.96 -11.30
C GLU A 181 -23.55 -8.89 -11.85
N ILE A 182 -22.27 -8.92 -11.50
CA ILE A 182 -21.28 -7.95 -11.99
C ILE A 182 -21.09 -8.10 -13.51
N PHE A 183 -20.95 -9.33 -14.02
CA PHE A 183 -20.79 -9.57 -15.46
C PHE A 183 -22.05 -9.21 -16.25
N LYS A 184 -23.25 -9.45 -15.70
CA LYS A 184 -24.52 -9.00 -16.28
C LYS A 184 -24.60 -7.48 -16.34
N ALA A 185 -24.25 -6.80 -15.26
CA ALA A 185 -24.23 -5.34 -15.21
C ALA A 185 -23.21 -4.75 -16.19
N TRP A 186 -22.09 -5.44 -16.43
CA TRP A 186 -21.04 -4.98 -17.33
C TRP A 186 -21.36 -5.22 -18.81
N TYR A 187 -21.67 -6.45 -19.19
CA TYR A 187 -21.80 -6.88 -20.60
C TYR A 187 -23.25 -7.04 -21.08
N GLY A 188 -24.23 -6.89 -20.20
CA GLY A 188 -25.63 -7.24 -20.45
C GLY A 188 -25.95 -8.71 -20.12
N GLU A 189 -27.22 -9.07 -20.16
CA GLU A 189 -27.69 -10.38 -19.66
C GLU A 189 -27.07 -11.58 -20.38
N GLU A 190 -27.08 -11.57 -21.72
CA GLU A 190 -26.63 -12.72 -22.51
C GLU A 190 -25.11 -12.90 -22.49
N LYS A 191 -24.37 -11.81 -22.74
CA LYS A 191 -22.90 -11.82 -22.73
C LYS A 191 -22.36 -12.00 -21.31
N GLY A 192 -23.02 -11.43 -20.31
CA GLY A 192 -22.64 -11.57 -18.91
C GLY A 192 -22.71 -13.02 -18.42
N LYS A 193 -23.75 -13.77 -18.78
CA LYS A 193 -23.85 -15.21 -18.46
C LYS A 193 -22.72 -16.02 -19.10
N LYS A 194 -22.43 -15.78 -20.39
CA LYS A 194 -21.30 -16.45 -21.09
C LYS A 194 -19.96 -16.13 -20.41
N MET A 195 -19.70 -14.84 -20.17
CA MET A 195 -18.47 -14.37 -19.52
C MET A 195 -18.34 -14.78 -18.04
N SER A 196 -19.45 -15.11 -17.36
CA SER A 196 -19.45 -15.67 -16.01
C SER A 196 -19.19 -17.19 -15.99
N VAL A 197 -19.52 -17.92 -17.07
CA VAL A 197 -19.36 -19.38 -17.14
C VAL A 197 -18.07 -19.82 -17.85
N GLU A 198 -17.69 -19.22 -18.99
CA GLU A 198 -16.52 -19.62 -19.80
C GLU A 198 -15.22 -19.81 -19.01
N GLU A 199 -14.77 -21.06 -18.85
CA GLU A 199 -13.49 -21.40 -18.25
C GLU A 199 -12.32 -21.07 -19.21
N ARG A 200 -11.22 -20.57 -18.63
CA ARG A 200 -10.07 -20.02 -19.35
C ARG A 200 -9.13 -21.11 -19.91
N TRP A 201 -9.35 -22.38 -19.59
CA TRP A 201 -8.53 -23.52 -20.05
C TRP A 201 -9.12 -24.17 -21.30
N LYS A 202 -8.95 -23.55 -22.48
CA LYS A 202 -9.42 -24.12 -23.76
C LYS A 202 -8.41 -25.07 -24.41
N SER A 203 -7.14 -25.06 -24.00
CA SER A 203 -6.13 -26.06 -24.41
C SER A 203 -4.90 -26.03 -23.49
N GLY A 204 -4.37 -27.20 -23.14
CA GLY A 204 -3.09 -27.37 -22.44
C GLY A 204 -1.95 -27.71 -23.42
N PRO A 205 -0.69 -27.81 -22.95
CA PRO A 205 0.43 -28.19 -23.81
C PRO A 205 0.18 -29.56 -24.43
N VAL A 206 0.10 -29.61 -25.77
CA VAL A 206 0.03 -30.87 -26.51
C VAL A 206 1.40 -31.52 -26.43
N LEU A 207 1.57 -32.50 -25.54
CA LEU A 207 2.74 -33.37 -25.58
C LEU A 207 2.65 -34.17 -26.88
N LYS A 208 3.43 -33.78 -27.89
CA LYS A 208 3.66 -34.65 -29.04
C LYS A 208 4.46 -35.84 -28.53
N SER A 209 3.82 -37.00 -28.44
CA SER A 209 4.54 -38.26 -28.26
C SER A 209 5.40 -38.49 -29.50
N SER A 210 6.71 -38.47 -29.33
CA SER A 210 7.68 -38.94 -30.34
C SER A 210 7.67 -40.46 -30.41
#